data_AF-A0A7J9F677-F1
#
_entry.id   AF-A0A7J9F677-F1
#
_cell.length_a   1.000
_cell.length_b   1.000
_cell.length_c   1.000
_cell.angle_alpha   90.00
_cell.angle_beta   90.00
_cell.angle_gamma   90.00
#
_symmetry.space_group_name_H-M   'P 1'
#
loop_
_entity.id
_entity.type
_entity.pdbx_description
1 polymer ?
#
loop_
_entity_poly.entity_id
_entity_poly.type
_entity_poly.pdbx_seq_one_letter_code
_entity_poly.pdbx_strand_id
1 'polypeptide(L)'
;MLTGQRPTNERFKEGLSLNNFVKTTLSDRVVEIIDPVLLQENVRGGTAAYITLNENNLGNDIHLQCLNSIFEIGLTCSTESPSERMDMSNVITKLCSIRDKLLRPTRLRRRI
;
A
#
# COMPACT_ATOMS: atom_id res chain seq x y z
N MET A 1 -5.26 -0.79 -9.67
CA MET A 1 -5.74 -1.39 -8.41
C MET A 1 -4.62 -1.21 -7.38
N LEU A 2 -4.80 -1.42 -6.07
CA LEU A 2 -3.64 -1.26 -5.15
C LEU A 2 -2.72 -2.47 -5.23
N THR A 3 -3.33 -3.65 -5.26
CA THR A 3 -2.65 -4.90 -5.63
C THR A 3 -2.72 -5.08 -7.14
N GLY A 4 -1.80 -5.86 -7.72
CA GLY A 4 -1.94 -6.37 -9.09
C GLY A 4 -2.96 -7.52 -9.23
N GLN A 5 -3.72 -7.83 -8.18
CA GLN A 5 -4.58 -9.02 -8.06
C GLN A 5 -6.05 -8.67 -7.76
N ARG A 6 -7.01 -9.27 -8.47
CA ARG A 6 -8.44 -9.03 -8.21
C ARG A 6 -8.96 -10.02 -7.18
N PRO A 7 -9.89 -9.63 -6.29
CA PRO A 7 -10.52 -10.56 -5.34
C PRO A 7 -11.19 -11.76 -6.02
N THR A 8 -11.66 -11.60 -7.25
CA THR A 8 -12.33 -12.63 -8.04
C THR A 8 -11.39 -13.49 -8.88
N ASN A 9 -10.07 -13.34 -8.74
CA ASN A 9 -9.12 -14.20 -9.46
C ASN A 9 -9.28 -15.66 -9.00
N GLU A 10 -9.16 -16.60 -9.94
CA GLU A 10 -9.30 -18.05 -9.73
C GLU A 10 -8.46 -18.59 -8.55
N ARG A 11 -7.28 -18.00 -8.31
CA ARG A 11 -6.40 -18.33 -7.17
C ARG A 11 -6.98 -18.06 -5.78
N PHE A 12 -8.10 -17.35 -5.67
CA PHE A 12 -8.76 -17.02 -4.40
C PHE A 12 -10.07 -17.81 -4.21
N LYS A 13 -10.08 -19.06 -4.67
CA LYS A 13 -11.16 -20.01 -4.43
C LYS A 13 -10.85 -20.86 -3.19
N GLU A 14 -11.81 -21.68 -2.77
CA GLU A 14 -11.61 -22.74 -1.75
C GLU A 14 -11.10 -22.21 -0.40
N GLY A 15 -11.65 -21.10 0.08
CA GLY A 15 -11.30 -20.51 1.38
C GLY A 15 -10.03 -19.63 1.35
N LEU A 16 -9.38 -19.50 0.20
CA LEU A 16 -8.37 -18.47 -0.02
C LEU A 16 -9.05 -17.12 -0.31
N SER A 17 -8.41 -16.03 0.10
CA SER A 17 -8.93 -14.69 -0.16
C SER A 17 -7.79 -13.72 -0.44
N LEU A 18 -8.09 -12.64 -1.17
CA LEU A 18 -7.14 -11.55 -1.37
C LEU A 18 -6.71 -10.95 -0.01
N ASN A 19 -7.63 -10.87 0.96
CA ASN A 19 -7.33 -10.40 2.31
C ASN A 19 -6.26 -11.27 2.98
N ASN A 20 -6.46 -12.59 3.03
CA ASN A 20 -5.49 -13.52 3.62
C ASN A 20 -4.15 -13.48 2.90
N PHE A 21 -4.16 -13.42 1.56
CA PHE A 21 -2.93 -13.28 0.78
C PHE A 21 -2.16 -12.01 1.13
N VAL A 22 -2.81 -10.85 1.07
CA VAL A 22 -2.18 -9.57 1.43
C VAL A 22 -1.66 -9.61 2.86
N LYS A 23 -2.44 -10.13 3.82
CA LYS A 23 -2.04 -10.27 5.22
C LYS A 23 -0.77 -11.10 5.40
N THR A 24 -0.62 -12.18 4.64
CA THR A 24 0.59 -13.03 4.70
C THR A 24 1.81 -12.44 4.00
N THR A 25 1.61 -11.57 3.00
CA THR A 25 2.72 -11.02 2.20
C THR A 25 3.20 -9.65 2.70
N LEU A 26 2.36 -8.94 3.48
CA LEU A 26 2.65 -7.58 3.93
C LEU A 26 3.90 -7.46 4.80
N SER A 27 4.20 -8.46 5.63
CA SER A 27 5.29 -8.39 6.62
C SER A 27 6.68 -8.29 5.99
N ASP A 28 6.92 -8.91 4.83
CA ASP A 28 8.26 -9.06 4.26
C ASP A 28 8.38 -8.54 2.82
N ARG A 29 7.26 -8.48 2.07
CA ARG A 29 7.28 -8.44 0.60
C ARG A 29 6.20 -7.52 0.01
N VAL A 30 5.99 -6.37 0.64
CA VAL A 30 4.95 -5.40 0.20
C VAL A 30 5.06 -5.06 -1.29
N VAL A 31 6.29 -4.97 -1.80
CA VAL A 31 6.62 -4.67 -3.21
C VAL A 31 6.04 -5.71 -4.16
N GLU A 32 6.05 -6.99 -3.79
CA GLU A 32 5.66 -8.09 -4.65
C GLU A 32 4.15 -8.13 -4.91
N ILE A 33 3.35 -7.49 -4.05
CA ILE A 33 1.89 -7.50 -4.17
C ILE A 33 1.33 -6.21 -4.76
N ILE A 34 2.09 -5.12 -4.74
CA ILE A 34 1.69 -3.82 -5.26
C ILE A 34 1.46 -3.91 -6.77
N ASP A 35 0.39 -3.27 -7.25
CA ASP A 35 0.15 -3.10 -8.68
C ASP A 35 1.34 -2.33 -9.29
N PRO A 36 2.06 -2.90 -10.29
CA PRO A 36 3.25 -2.27 -10.85
C PRO A 36 3.01 -0.85 -11.36
N VAL A 37 1.77 -0.51 -11.74
CA VAL A 37 1.40 0.86 -12.16
C VAL A 37 1.61 1.90 -11.05
N LEU A 38 1.55 1.49 -9.78
CA LEU A 38 1.77 2.36 -8.61
C LEU A 38 3.25 2.53 -8.28
N LEU A 39 4.12 1.69 -8.86
CA LEU A 39 5.58 1.79 -8.74
C LEU A 39 6.21 2.54 -9.91
N GLN A 40 5.41 3.00 -10.88
CA GLN A 40 5.91 3.80 -11.99
C GLN A 40 6.03 5.27 -11.57
N GLU A 41 7.22 5.83 -11.66
CA GLU A 41 7.41 7.27 -11.59
C GLU A 41 7.06 7.88 -12.95
N ASN A 42 6.23 8.93 -12.96
CA ASN A 42 5.88 9.67 -14.17
C ASN A 42 7.09 10.45 -14.68
N VAL A 43 8.03 9.79 -15.35
CA VAL A 43 9.09 10.47 -16.08
C VAL A 43 8.46 11.18 -17.27
N ARG A 44 8.48 12.53 -17.25
CA ARG A 44 8.22 13.36 -18.43
C ARG A 44 9.25 12.99 -19.51
N GLY A 45 8.92 12.03 -20.38
CA GLY A 45 9.84 11.59 -21.42
C GLY A 45 9.61 10.20 -22.03
N GLY A 46 8.53 9.49 -21.67
CA GLY A 46 8.11 8.26 -22.38
C GLY A 46 8.78 6.96 -21.92
N THR A 47 9.74 7.01 -21.00
CA THR A 47 10.32 5.82 -20.37
C THR A 47 9.83 5.73 -18.93
N ALA A 48 8.95 4.79 -18.62
CA ALA A 48 8.54 4.53 -17.24
C ALA A 48 9.77 4.08 -16.44
N ALA A 49 10.32 4.96 -15.59
CA ALA A 49 11.26 4.54 -14.57
C ALA A 49 10.42 3.86 -13.49
N TYR A 50 10.62 2.56 -13.29
CA TYR A 50 10.18 1.93 -12.05
C TYR A 50 10.96 2.58 -10.91
N ILE A 51 10.30 2.87 -9.79
CA ILE A 51 10.99 3.19 -8.53
C ILE A 51 12.06 2.11 -8.40
N THR A 52 13.33 2.51 -8.46
CA THR A 52 14.43 1.57 -8.31
C THR A 52 14.49 1.29 -6.82
N LEU A 53 13.76 0.24 -6.43
CA LEU A 53 13.67 -0.23 -5.06
C LEU A 53 15.02 -0.85 -4.69
N ASN A 54 15.99 -0.01 -4.40
CA ASN A 54 17.23 -0.45 -3.77
C ASN A 54 16.83 -0.96 -2.38
N GLU A 55 16.97 -2.27 -2.16
CA GLU A 55 16.56 -2.98 -0.94
C GLU A 55 17.02 -2.26 0.35
N ASN A 56 18.14 -1.54 0.28
CA ASN A 56 18.72 -0.78 1.39
C ASN A 56 17.93 0.46 1.84
N ASN A 57 16.99 0.98 1.03
CA ASN A 57 16.19 2.17 1.35
C ASN A 57 14.68 1.91 1.41
N LEU A 58 14.26 0.66 1.23
CA LEU A 58 12.85 0.26 1.12
C LEU A 58 12.01 0.68 2.33
N GLY A 59 12.57 0.55 3.53
CA GLY A 59 11.90 0.91 4.78
C GLY A 59 11.69 2.41 4.99
N ASN A 60 12.41 3.28 4.26
CA ASN A 60 12.36 4.73 4.40
C ASN A 60 11.60 5.43 3.27
N ASP A 61 11.13 4.70 2.27
CA ASP A 61 10.35 5.26 1.18
C ASP A 61 8.94 5.62 1.67
N ILE A 62 8.62 6.92 1.63
CA ILE A 62 7.33 7.43 2.12
C ILE A 62 6.13 6.87 1.33
N HIS A 63 6.29 6.57 0.05
CA HIS A 63 5.23 5.99 -0.78
C HIS A 63 4.96 4.55 -0.34
N LEU A 64 6.01 3.75 -0.12
CA LEU A 64 5.85 2.38 0.37
C LEU A 64 5.28 2.32 1.78
N GLN A 65 5.74 3.19 2.69
CA GLN A 65 5.17 3.29 4.04
C GLN A 65 3.67 3.63 3.99
N CYS A 66 3.29 4.57 3.11
CA CYS A 66 1.89 4.94 2.90
C CYS A 66 1.08 3.80 2.28
N LEU A 67 1.60 3.10 1.27
CA LEU A 67 0.95 1.93 0.68
C LEU A 67 0.76 0.82 1.71
N ASN A 68 1.77 0.56 2.54
CA ASN A 68 1.67 -0.40 3.64
C ASN A 68 0.53 -0.04 4.61
N SER A 69 0.46 1.23 5.03
CA SER A 69 -0.63 1.72 5.88
C SER A 69 -2.00 1.59 5.19
N ILE A 70 -2.09 1.82 3.87
CA ILE A 70 -3.33 1.64 3.12
C ILE A 70 -3.75 0.17 3.10
N PHE A 71 -2.80 -0.77 2.93
CA PHE A 71 -3.10 -2.20 3.00
C PHE A 71 -3.61 -2.61 4.38
N GLU A 72 -3.01 -2.14 5.47
CA GLU A 72 -3.51 -2.39 6.84
C GLU A 72 -4.95 -1.90 7.04
N ILE A 73 -5.27 -0.70 6.53
CA ILE A 73 -6.63 -0.17 6.53
C ILE A 73 -7.55 -1.09 5.71
N GLY A 74 -7.13 -1.48 4.50
CA GLY A 74 -7.89 -2.39 3.64
C GLY A 74 -8.17 -3.74 4.31
N LEU A 75 -7.17 -4.33 4.98
CA LEU A 75 -7.29 -5.59 5.69
C LEU A 75 -8.32 -5.53 6.82
N THR A 76 -8.26 -4.47 7.62
CA THR A 76 -9.19 -4.26 8.73
C THR A 76 -10.60 -3.91 8.24
N CYS A 77 -10.75 -3.17 7.15
CA CYS A 77 -12.05 -2.88 6.55
C CYS A 77 -12.71 -4.10 5.88
N SER A 78 -11.91 -5.05 5.40
CA SER A 78 -12.38 -6.25 4.69
C SER A 78 -12.35 -7.51 5.55
N THR A 79 -12.27 -7.37 6.87
CA THR A 79 -12.43 -8.49 7.80
C THR A 79 -13.85 -9.07 7.67
N GLU A 80 -13.98 -10.40 7.73
CA GLU A 80 -15.26 -11.08 7.48
C GLU A 80 -16.34 -10.63 8.47
N SER A 81 -16.01 -10.66 9.77
CA SER A 81 -16.89 -10.21 10.84
C SER A 81 -17.11 -8.70 10.79
N PRO A 82 -18.36 -8.20 10.62
CA PRO A 82 -18.63 -6.77 10.59
C PRO A 82 -18.23 -6.04 11.87
N SER A 83 -18.32 -6.70 13.03
CA SER A 83 -17.98 -6.10 14.33
C SER A 83 -16.48 -5.95 14.56
N GLU A 84 -15.65 -6.67 13.79
CA GLU A 84 -14.19 -6.56 13.86
C GLU A 84 -13.63 -5.51 12.89
N ARG A 85 -14.47 -4.99 12.00
CA ARG A 85 -14.05 -3.98 11.03
C ARG A 85 -13.75 -2.66 11.73
N MET A 86 -12.73 -1.97 11.23
CA MET A 86 -12.38 -0.64 11.71
C MET A 86 -13.54 0.34 11.52
N ASP A 87 -13.83 1.15 12.55
CA ASP A 87 -14.81 2.23 12.45
C ASP A 87 -14.48 3.20 11.31
N MET A 88 -15.51 3.64 10.57
CA MET A 88 -15.31 4.50 9.39
C MET A 88 -14.69 5.86 9.73
N SER A 89 -14.93 6.39 10.93
CA SER A 89 -14.30 7.64 11.38
C SER A 89 -12.79 7.45 11.55
N ASN A 90 -12.36 6.29 12.05
CA ASN A 90 -10.95 5.92 12.16
C ASN A 90 -10.32 5.70 10.77
N VAL A 91 -11.05 5.05 9.85
CA VAL A 91 -10.63 4.87 8.45
C VAL A 91 -10.35 6.24 7.80
N ILE A 92 -11.31 7.17 7.89
CA ILE A 92 -11.17 8.52 7.32
C ILE A 92 -9.97 9.25 7.95
N THR A 93 -9.84 9.20 9.28
CA THR A 93 -8.74 9.85 10.00
C THR A 93 -7.37 9.34 9.52
N LYS A 94 -7.21 8.02 9.40
CA LYS A 94 -5.96 7.41 8.93
C LYS A 94 -5.68 7.73 7.46
N LEU A 95 -6.70 7.66 6.58
CA LEU A 95 -6.55 8.01 5.17
C LEU A 95 -6.17 9.49 4.97
N CYS A 96 -6.76 10.40 5.76
CA CYS A 96 -6.38 11.82 5.75
C CYS A 96 -4.91 12.00 6.19
N SER A 97 -4.47 11.29 7.23
CA SER A 97 -3.07 11.32 7.66
C SER A 97 -2.10 10.85 6.57
N ILE A 98 -2.46 9.77 5.86
CA ILE A 98 -1.67 9.25 4.73
C ILE A 98 -1.61 10.27 3.60
N ARG A 99 -2.75 10.86 3.22
CA ARG A 99 -2.80 11.92 2.20
C ARG A 99 -1.90 13.09 2.59
N ASP A 100 -1.96 13.54 3.83
CA ASP A 100 -1.18 14.69 4.30
C ASP A 100 0.32 14.37 4.30
N LYS A 101 0.73 13.15 4.64
CA LYS A 101 2.13 12.69 4.50
C LYS A 101 2.62 12.73 3.06
N LEU A 102 1.79 12.30 2.10
CA LEU A 102 2.14 12.27 0.68
C LEU A 102 2.16 13.67 0.04
N LEU A 103 1.24 14.56 0.43
CA LEU A 103 1.10 15.90 -0.17
C LEU A 103 1.92 16.98 0.53
N ARG A 104 2.26 16.77 1.81
CA ARG A 104 3.12 17.64 2.60
C ARG A 104 4.31 16.83 3.11
N PRO A 105 5.16 16.27 2.21
CA PRO A 105 6.36 15.59 2.66
C PRO A 105 7.11 16.57 3.54
N THR A 106 7.24 16.22 4.83
CA THR A 106 7.90 17.06 5.81
C THR A 106 9.24 17.41 5.19
N ARG A 107 9.45 18.69 4.87
CA ARG A 107 10.75 19.19 4.45
C ARG A 107 11.65 19.01 5.67
N LEU A 108 12.22 17.82 5.83
CA LEU A 108 13.33 17.61 6.73
C LEU A 108 14.36 18.63 6.28
N ARG A 109 14.53 19.65 7.13
CA ARG A 109 15.54 20.69 6.97
C ARG A 109 16.82 19.97 6.59
N ARG A 110 17.28 20.13 5.34
CA ARG A 110 18.71 20.09 5.03
C ARG A 110 19.33 21.14 5.95
N ARG A 111 19.81 20.72 7.12
CA ARG A 111 20.77 21.49 7.88
C ARG A 111 22.02 21.50 7.01
N ILE A 112 22.25 22.67 6.40
CA ILE A 112 23.55 23.10 5.89
C ILE A 112 24.53 23.09 7.06
#